data_AF-A0A353EIM1-F1
#
_entry.id   AF-A0A353EIM1-F1
#
_cell.length_a   1.000
_cell.length_b   1.000
_cell.length_c   1.000
_cell.angle_alpha   90.00
_cell.angle_beta   90.00
_cell.angle_gamma   90.00
#
_symmetry.space_group_name_H-M   'P 1'
#
loop_
_entity.id
_entity.type
_entity.pdbx_description
1 polymer ?
#
loop_
_entity_poly.entity_id
_entity_poly.type
_entity_poly.pdbx_seq_one_letter_code
_entity_poly.pdbx_strand_id
1 'polypeptide(L)' 'MSTQDQKTMNGLENVQWILGVASGKGGVGKSTVSAHLAVALKSLGLKVGLLDADIYGP' A
#
# COMPACT_ATOMS: atom_id res chain seq x y z
N MET A 1 17.00 0.58 29.06
CA MET A 1 15.77 1.32 28.73
C MET A 1 16.04 2.08 27.44
N SER A 2 16.13 1.37 26.30
CA SER A 2 15.05 1.18 25.32
C SER A 2 14.60 2.50 24.69
N THR A 3 14.93 2.72 23.41
CA THR A 3 14.10 3.33 22.35
C THR A 3 15.02 3.85 21.23
N GLN A 4 15.50 2.98 20.33
CA GLN A 4 15.97 3.39 19.00
C GLN A 4 15.75 2.27 17.98
N ASP A 5 14.48 1.90 17.78
CA ASP A 5 14.05 1.10 16.62
C ASP A 5 12.73 1.64 16.05
N GLN A 6 12.47 2.95 16.21
CA GLN A 6 11.50 3.60 15.34
C GLN A 6 12.25 3.96 14.05
N LYS A 7 12.28 3.01 13.12
CA LYS A 7 12.48 3.30 11.70
C LYS A 7 11.25 4.09 11.25
N THR A 8 11.18 5.36 11.65
CA THR A 8 10.22 6.33 11.12
C THR A 8 10.49 6.33 9.61
N MET A 9 9.57 5.75 8.84
CA MET A 9 9.72 5.72 7.39
C MET A 9 9.59 7.16 6.91
N ASN A 10 10.73 7.83 6.77
CA ASN A 10 10.83 9.18 6.25
C ASN A 10 10.01 9.27 4.95
N GLY A 11 9.02 10.15 4.90
CA GLY A 11 8.13 10.35 3.75
C GLY A 11 6.73 9.75 3.89
N LEU A 12 6.45 8.99 4.95
CA LEU A 12 5.12 8.46 5.26
C LEU A 12 4.50 9.05 6.54
N GLU A 13 5.11 10.09 7.13
CA GLU A 13 4.65 10.70 8.39
C GLU A 13 3.19 11.19 8.36
N ASN A 14 2.65 11.50 7.18
CA ASN A 14 1.27 11.96 6.99
C ASN A 14 0.31 10.85 6.51
N VAL A 15 0.79 9.61 6.38
CA VAL A 15 -0.02 8.47 5.94
C VAL A 15 -0.67 7.80 7.14
N GLN A 16 -1.99 7.90 7.23
CA GLN A 16 -2.75 7.31 8.35
C GLN A 16 -2.86 5.79 8.26
N TRP A 17 -2.93 5.24 7.04
CA TRP A 17 -3.18 3.82 6.80
C TRP A 17 -2.29 3.30 5.66
N ILE A 18 -1.61 2.18 5.91
CA ILE A 18 -0.85 1.44 4.90
C ILE A 18 -1.54 0.08 4.71
N LEU A 19 -2.11 -0.14 3.53
CA LEU A 19 -2.82 -1.37 3.18
C LEU A 19 -1.96 -2.22 2.25
N GLY A 20 -1.46 -3.35 2.74
CA GLY A 20 -0.75 -4.33 1.94
C GLY A 20 -1.72 -5.24 1.19
N VAL A 21 -1.65 -5.28 -0.13
CA VAL A 21 -2.40 -6.23 -0.96
C VAL A 21 -1.43 -7.27 -1.48
N ALA A 22 -1.60 -8.53 -1.06
CA ALA A 22 -0.72 -9.66 -1.37
C ALA A 22 -1.49 -10.78 -2.07
N SER A 23 -0.79 -11.63 -2.82
CA SER A 23 -1.34 -12.87 -3.37
C SER A 23 -0.36 -14.03 -3.26
N GLY A 24 -0.86 -15.23 -2.94
CA GLY A 24 -0.04 -16.43 -2.87
C GLY A 24 0.36 -17.03 -4.24
N LYS A 25 -0.19 -16.53 -5.35
CA LYS A 25 0.06 -17.03 -6.71
C LYS A 25 -0.06 -15.91 -7.75
N GLY A 26 0.68 -16.02 -8.85
CA GLY A 26 0.56 -15.11 -9.99
C GLY A 26 -0.79 -15.22 -10.71
N GLY A 27 -1.27 -14.10 -11.26
CA GLY A 27 -2.48 -14.07 -12.09
C GLY A 27 -3.82 -14.05 -11.35
N VAL A 28 -3.83 -13.95 -10.01
CA VAL A 28 -5.08 -13.90 -9.22
C VAL A 28 -5.76 -12.52 -9.22
N GLY A 29 -5.21 -11.54 -9.94
CA GLY A 29 -5.79 -10.20 -10.05
C GLY A 29 -5.44 -9.24 -8.90
N LYS A 30 -4.36 -9.51 -8.14
CA LYS A 30 -3.89 -8.63 -7.04
C LYS A 30 -3.81 -7.16 -7.47
N SER A 31 -3.14 -6.86 -8.57
CA SER A 31 -2.96 -5.48 -9.06
C SER A 31 -4.30 -4.86 -9.52
N THR A 32 -5.20 -5.66 -10.09
CA THR A 32 -6.56 -5.24 -10.45
C THR A 32 -7.38 -4.83 -9.23
N VAL A 33 -7.28 -5.61 -8.15
CA VAL A 33 -7.97 -5.31 -6.88
C VAL A 33 -7.35 -4.08 -6.22
N SER A 34 -6.02 -3.96 -6.17
CA SER A 34 -5.34 -2.78 -5.61
C SER A 34 -5.75 -1.49 -6.32
N ALA A 35 -5.81 -1.51 -7.66
CA ALA A 35 -6.21 -0.35 -8.45
C ALA A 35 -7.67 0.03 -8.21
N HIS A 36 -8.60 -0.94 -8.23
CA HIS A 36 -10.02 -0.67 -7.95
C HIS A 36 -10.24 -0.17 -6.52
N LEU A 37 -9.53 -0.73 -5.54
CA LEU A 37 -9.61 -0.27 -4.16
C LEU A 37 -9.15 1.19 -4.03
N ALA A 38 -8.05 1.55 -4.69
CA ALA A 38 -7.56 2.93 -4.68
C ALA A 38 -8.57 3.91 -5.30
N VAL A 39 -9.18 3.54 -6.43
CA VAL A 39 -10.24 4.34 -7.07
C VAL A 39 -11.46 4.47 -6.17
N ALA A 40 -11.93 3.38 -5.55
CA ALA A 40 -13.08 3.41 -4.65
C ALA A 40 -12.84 4.31 -3.44
N LEU A 41 -11.68 4.21 -2.78
CA LEU A 41 -11.31 5.06 -1.66
C LEU A 41 -11.20 6.54 -2.09
N LYS A 42 -10.69 6.79 -3.30
CA LYS A 42 -10.64 8.14 -3.86
C LYS A 42 -12.04 8.71 -4.13
N SER A 43 -12.97 7.89 -4.62
CA SER A 43 -14.38 8.27 -4.83
C SER A 43 -15.10 8.60 -3.51
N LEU A 44 -14.66 8.04 -2.38
CA LEU A 44 -15.15 8.39 -1.05
C LEU A 44 -14.52 9.69 -0.49
N GLY A 45 -13.70 10.39 -1.28
CA GLY A 45 -13.09 11.67 -0.90
C GLY A 45 -11.76 11.55 -0.13
N LEU A 46 -11.21 10.34 0.00
CA LEU A 46 -9.95 10.13 0.72
C LEU A 46 -8.74 10.54 -0.13
N LYS A 47 -7.65 10.93 0.55
CA LYS A 47 -6.32 11.06 -0.07
C LYS A 47 -5.70 9.66 -0.14
N VAL A 48 -5.43 9.20 -1.35
CA VAL A 48 -4.98 7.83 -1.61
C VAL A 48 -3.69 7.89 -2.43
N GLY A 49 -2.70 7.09 -2.03
CA GLY A 49 -1.54 6.73 -2.85
C GLY A 49 -1.57 5.23 -3.12
N LEU A 50 -1.17 4.83 -4.33
CA LEU A 50 -1.01 3.44 -4.71
C LEU A 50 0.45 3.22 -5.08
N LEU A 51 1.11 2.29 -4.40
CA LEU A 51 2.48 1.87 -4.68
C LEU A 51 2.43 0.42 -5.14
N ASP A 52 2.99 0.14 -6.31
CA ASP A 52 3.27 -1.23 -6.71
C ASP A 52 4.59 -1.68 -6.10
N ALA A 53 4.55 -2.79 -5.36
CA ALA A 53 5.69 -3.39 -4.69
C ALA A 53 5.92 -4.84 -5.17
N ASP A 54 5.41 -5.19 -6.36
CA ASP A 54 5.71 -6.48 -6.99
C ASP A 54 7.19 -6.57 -7.38
N ILE A 55 7.98 -7.26 -6.55
CA ILE A 55 9.43 -7.49 -6.76
C ILE A 55 9.73 -8.46 -7.93
N TYR A 56 8.75 -9.30 -8.30
CA TYR A 56 8.90 -10.36 -9.30
C TYR A 56 8.02 -10.19 -10.55
N GLY A 57 7.29 -9.06 -10.65
CA GLY A 57 6.70 -8.63 -11.91
C GLY A 57 7.71 -7.79 -12.70
N PRO A 58 7.60 -7.69 -14.04
CA PRO A 58 8.37 -6.71 -14.80
C PRO A 58 8.14 -5.28 -14.31
#